data_AF-M0G386-F1
#
_entry.id   AF-M0G386-F1
#
_cell.length_a   1.000
_cell.length_b   1.000
_cell.length_c   1.000
_cell.angle_alpha   90.00
_cell.angle_beta   90.00
_cell.angle_gamma   90.00
#
_symmetry.space_group_name_H-M   'P 1'
#
loop_
_entity.id
_entity.type
_entity.pdbx_description
1 polymer ?
#
loop_
_entity_poly.entity_id
_entity_poly.type
_entity_poly.pdbx_seq_one_letter_code
_entity_poly.pdbx_strand_id
1 'polypeptide(L)'
;MVRVKDRVKVDWRVPSDEWDAFIDYVHDEHGEIRGYVAREVERAMLEWVDGDDYAPVEDLVDRLVQAAGRTPANLTEKKPVSDHPDGEDTTRVSCRVDGEVKDDFTAFVKETSNDRLGVALARALRQRRDGGRSRRVREKLERVTDDAEGLLAEAADGEDGLSLRERRTVAICRRLGEQFTQDELEDAIGDVAGDSDPTVRDYTEKVLSRLEYVEHPRNGDLFIQKDDAKDIAADLGAPSPDAPAIDRKPYDSLSRPEKVRGVRIELARDALTNGGKGQVDATTVRRDIFEDRPSPGHAQDILRLAGDADGYDVATRHGKERLRVDLADVTDPDILEAARDDTDRASPADGSGPASGSRRGSTSSTREPQGSTDEDTVRHSGSGEDSDDIAAASVDEQMNDLLAATPVTDGGQVDG
;
A
#
# COMPACT_ATOMS: atom_id res chain seq x y z
N MET A 1 -35.37 -3.02 -35.79
CA MET A 1 -36.40 -3.24 -34.75
C MET A 1 -35.94 -2.47 -33.52
N VAL A 2 -36.60 -1.37 -33.14
CA VAL A 2 -36.24 -0.63 -31.93
C VAL A 2 -36.71 -1.45 -30.74
N ARG A 3 -35.80 -2.14 -30.04
CA ARG A 3 -36.14 -2.77 -28.75
C ARG A 3 -36.62 -1.65 -27.84
N VAL A 4 -37.88 -1.72 -27.42
CA VAL A 4 -38.39 -0.89 -26.34
C VAL A 4 -37.64 -1.35 -25.09
N LYS A 5 -36.61 -0.61 -24.68
CA LYS A 5 -35.85 -0.88 -23.47
C LYS A 5 -36.79 -0.75 -22.28
N ASP A 6 -36.94 -1.82 -21.50
CA ASP A 6 -37.70 -1.76 -20.25
C ASP A 6 -36.93 -0.86 -19.27
N ARG A 7 -37.61 0.17 -18.75
CA ARG A 7 -37.00 1.21 -17.92
C ARG A 7 -37.38 0.97 -16.47
N VAL A 8 -36.50 0.32 -15.72
CA VAL A 8 -36.71 -0.05 -14.32
C VAL A 8 -36.17 1.05 -13.39
N LYS A 9 -36.85 1.29 -12.27
CA LYS A 9 -36.40 2.24 -11.26
C LYS A 9 -35.23 1.66 -10.45
N VAL A 10 -34.13 2.41 -10.36
CA VAL A 10 -33.09 2.22 -9.33
C VAL A 10 -33.62 2.84 -8.06
N ASP A 11 -33.60 2.09 -6.97
CA ASP A 11 -34.26 2.47 -5.71
C ASP A 11 -33.35 2.14 -4.51
N TRP A 12 -32.07 2.45 -4.69
CA TRP A 12 -31.00 2.16 -3.73
C TRP A 12 -30.62 3.41 -2.94
N ARG A 13 -30.15 3.21 -1.71
CA ARG A 13 -29.64 4.30 -0.85
C ARG A 13 -28.14 4.45 -1.05
N VAL A 14 -27.71 5.63 -1.47
CA VAL A 14 -26.32 6.01 -1.73
C VAL A 14 -25.92 7.08 -0.70
N PRO A 15 -24.66 7.16 -0.24
CA PRO A 15 -24.18 8.28 0.56
C PRO A 15 -24.54 9.62 -0.09
N SER A 16 -25.14 10.54 0.66
CA SER A 16 -25.66 11.80 0.13
C SER A 16 -24.57 12.63 -0.54
N ASP A 17 -23.39 12.73 0.08
CA ASP A 17 -22.26 13.50 -0.45
C ASP A 17 -21.80 13.00 -1.82
N GLU A 18 -21.77 11.68 -2.03
CA GLU A 18 -21.41 11.10 -3.33
C GLU A 18 -22.49 11.31 -4.38
N TRP A 19 -23.76 11.26 -3.97
CA TRP A 19 -24.86 11.55 -4.87
C TRP A 19 -24.86 13.01 -5.30
N ASP A 20 -24.71 13.94 -4.35
CA ASP A 20 -24.70 15.38 -4.63
C ASP A 20 -23.51 15.76 -5.51
N ALA A 21 -22.30 15.28 -5.19
CA ALA A 21 -21.13 15.49 -6.03
C ALA A 21 -21.25 14.86 -7.43
N PHE A 22 -22.02 13.77 -7.58
CA PHE A 22 -22.34 13.23 -8.89
C PHE A 22 -23.36 14.09 -9.65
N ILE A 23 -24.36 14.65 -8.97
CA ILE A 23 -25.33 15.58 -9.59
C ILE A 23 -24.63 16.84 -10.09
N ASP A 24 -23.70 17.39 -9.30
CA ASP A 24 -22.87 18.53 -9.68
C ASP A 24 -22.03 18.19 -10.92
N TYR A 25 -21.38 17.03 -10.95
CA TYR A 25 -20.66 16.54 -12.13
C TYR A 25 -21.56 16.46 -13.38
N VAL A 26 -22.77 15.92 -13.27
CA VAL A 26 -23.71 15.85 -14.41
C VAL A 26 -24.13 17.24 -14.86
N HIS A 27 -24.35 18.16 -13.93
CA HIS A 27 -24.68 19.55 -14.23
C HIS A 27 -23.52 20.26 -14.94
N ASP A 28 -22.29 20.08 -14.48
CA ASP A 28 -21.10 20.72 -15.05
C ASP A 28 -20.78 20.19 -16.46
N GLU A 29 -20.95 18.88 -16.69
CA GLU A 29 -20.69 18.23 -17.97
C GLU A 29 -21.75 18.56 -19.04
N HIS A 30 -23.04 18.57 -18.66
CA HIS A 30 -24.14 18.70 -19.64
C HIS A 30 -24.87 20.05 -19.59
N GLY A 31 -24.59 20.90 -18.61
CA GLY A 31 -25.28 22.18 -18.36
C GLY A 31 -26.70 22.04 -17.79
N GLU A 32 -27.27 20.83 -17.76
CA GLU A 32 -28.56 20.53 -17.15
C GLU A 32 -28.60 19.11 -16.56
N ILE A 33 -29.26 18.99 -15.41
CA ILE A 33 -29.39 17.71 -14.69
C ILE A 33 -30.49 16.84 -15.33
N ARG A 34 -31.56 17.48 -15.83
CA ARG A 34 -32.79 16.79 -16.22
C ARG A 34 -32.59 15.99 -17.50
N GLY A 35 -32.70 14.67 -17.40
CA GLY A 35 -32.59 13.75 -18.55
C GLY A 35 -31.21 13.14 -18.72
N TYR A 36 -30.16 13.73 -18.13
CA TYR A 36 -28.80 13.20 -18.19
C TYR A 36 -28.43 12.32 -17.00
N VAL A 37 -28.95 12.60 -15.80
CA VAL A 37 -28.64 11.81 -14.59
C VAL A 37 -28.88 10.32 -14.80
N ALA A 38 -30.04 9.93 -15.32
CA ALA A 38 -30.36 8.52 -15.55
C ALA A 38 -29.41 7.85 -16.57
N ARG A 39 -28.98 8.61 -17.59
CA ARG A 39 -28.06 8.13 -18.62
C ARG A 39 -26.64 7.99 -18.08
N GLU A 40 -26.18 8.94 -17.28
CA GLU A 40 -24.85 8.87 -16.66
C GLU A 40 -24.79 7.81 -15.56
N VAL A 41 -25.88 7.57 -14.82
CA VAL A 41 -25.98 6.42 -13.90
C VAL A 41 -25.89 5.10 -14.68
N GLU A 42 -26.62 4.96 -15.78
CA GLU A 42 -26.56 3.76 -16.63
C GLU A 42 -25.14 3.54 -17.20
N ARG A 43 -24.47 4.61 -17.63
CA ARG A 43 -23.07 4.57 -18.10
C ARG A 43 -22.11 4.16 -16.98
N ALA A 44 -22.25 4.73 -15.79
CA ALA A 44 -21.43 4.36 -14.65
C ALA A 44 -21.60 2.87 -14.28
N MET A 45 -22.82 2.36 -14.33
CA MET A 45 -23.11 0.93 -14.08
C MET A 45 -22.47 0.03 -15.16
N LEU A 46 -22.61 0.39 -16.44
CA LEU A 46 -22.03 -0.34 -17.56
C LEU A 46 -20.49 -0.36 -17.50
N GLU A 47 -19.87 0.79 -17.21
CA GLU A 47 -18.42 0.91 -17.06
C GLU A 47 -17.88 0.11 -15.87
N TRP A 48 -18.68 -0.04 -14.81
CA TRP A 48 -18.30 -0.78 -13.61
C TRP A 48 -18.33 -2.30 -13.79
N VAL A 49 -19.27 -2.81 -14.61
CA VAL A 49 -19.40 -4.26 -14.89
C VAL A 49 -18.70 -4.71 -16.16
N ASP A 50 -17.93 -3.82 -16.79
CA ASP A 50 -17.32 -4.09 -18.10
C ASP A 50 -18.33 -4.48 -19.19
N GLY A 51 -19.56 -3.96 -19.09
CA GLY A 51 -20.66 -4.22 -20.04
C GLY A 51 -20.76 -3.21 -21.19
N ASP A 52 -19.84 -2.25 -21.27
CA ASP A 52 -19.80 -1.26 -22.35
C ASP A 52 -19.01 -1.75 -23.58
N ASP A 53 -19.17 -1.05 -24.71
CA ASP A 53 -18.48 -1.38 -25.97
C ASP A 53 -16.95 -1.15 -25.91
N TYR A 54 -16.44 -0.52 -24.84
CA TYR A 54 -15.04 -0.13 -24.67
C TYR A 54 -14.26 -1.08 -23.74
N ALA A 55 -14.92 -2.01 -23.05
CA ALA A 55 -14.26 -3.04 -22.25
C ALA A 55 -13.17 -3.80 -23.03
N PRO A 56 -13.41 -4.26 -24.28
CA PRO A 56 -12.37 -4.93 -25.07
C PRO A 56 -11.15 -4.04 -25.36
N VAL A 57 -11.30 -2.71 -25.39
CA VAL A 57 -10.19 -1.78 -25.59
C VAL A 57 -9.31 -1.74 -24.34
N GLU A 58 -9.93 -1.72 -23.15
CA GLU A 58 -9.18 -1.78 -21.90
C GLU A 58 -8.44 -3.12 -21.75
N ASP A 59 -9.04 -4.25 -22.14
CA ASP A 59 -8.38 -5.56 -22.16
C ASP A 59 -7.16 -5.60 -23.08
N LEU A 60 -7.25 -5.00 -24.28
CA LEU A 60 -6.12 -4.89 -25.20
C LEU A 60 -4.99 -4.06 -24.60
N VAL A 61 -5.32 -2.98 -23.90
CA VAL A 61 -4.34 -2.13 -23.22
C VAL A 61 -3.72 -2.88 -22.05
N ASP A 62 -4.49 -3.62 -21.27
CA ASP A 62 -3.97 -4.45 -20.18
C ASP A 62 -3.03 -5.54 -20.69
N ARG A 63 -3.36 -6.15 -21.83
CA ARG A 63 -2.46 -7.08 -22.51
C ARG A 63 -1.17 -6.41 -22.97
N LEU A 64 -1.22 -5.16 -23.45
CA LEU A 64 -0.01 -4.39 -23.79
C LEU A 64 0.82 -4.08 -22.55
N VAL A 65 0.20 -3.68 -21.45
CA VAL A 65 0.86 -3.46 -20.16
C VAL A 65 1.55 -4.75 -19.68
N GLN A 66 0.86 -5.89 -19.75
CA GLN A 66 1.44 -7.20 -19.41
C GLN A 66 2.60 -7.58 -20.33
N ALA A 67 2.46 -7.34 -21.64
CA ALA A 67 3.51 -7.60 -22.62
C ALA A 67 4.76 -6.73 -22.39
N ALA A 68 4.58 -5.52 -21.84
CA ALA A 68 5.66 -4.65 -21.38
C ALA A 68 6.29 -5.11 -20.04
N GLY A 69 5.94 -6.29 -19.52
CA GLY A 69 6.48 -6.84 -18.28
C GLY A 69 5.92 -6.20 -17.01
N ARG A 70 4.75 -5.56 -17.11
CA ARG A 70 4.15 -4.75 -16.06
C ARG A 70 2.79 -5.34 -15.64
N THR A 71 2.48 -5.29 -14.36
CA THR A 71 1.13 -5.64 -13.88
C THR A 71 0.16 -4.52 -14.26
N PRO A 72 -0.99 -4.83 -14.88
CA PRO A 72 -2.07 -3.86 -15.06
C PRO A 72 -2.46 -3.29 -13.71
N ALA A 73 -2.49 -1.97 -13.59
CA ALA A 73 -3.01 -1.37 -12.38
C ALA A 73 -4.53 -1.58 -12.37
N ASN A 74 -5.06 -2.28 -11.34
CA ASN A 74 -6.48 -2.24 -11.02
C ASN A 74 -6.81 -0.86 -10.44
N LEU A 75 -6.91 0.13 -11.32
CA LEU A 75 -7.23 1.52 -10.96
C LEU A 75 -8.63 1.65 -10.34
N THR A 76 -9.47 0.63 -10.49
CA THR A 76 -10.81 0.52 -9.89
C THR A 76 -10.77 0.47 -8.35
N GLU A 77 -9.67 0.00 -7.74
CA GLU A 77 -9.59 -0.23 -6.28
C GLU A 77 -8.91 0.91 -5.50
N LYS A 78 -8.40 1.95 -6.17
CA LYS A 78 -7.43 2.88 -5.57
C LYS A 78 -7.96 3.86 -4.50
N LYS A 79 -9.25 3.84 -4.15
CA LYS A 79 -9.72 4.52 -2.94
C LYS A 79 -10.70 3.63 -2.19
N PRO A 80 -10.42 3.26 -0.93
CA PRO A 80 -11.50 2.78 -0.06
C PRO A 80 -12.53 3.91 0.03
N VAL A 81 -13.69 3.72 -0.58
CA VAL A 81 -14.89 4.37 -0.05
C VAL A 81 -15.00 3.83 1.36
N SER A 82 -14.89 4.74 2.33
CA SER A 82 -15.00 4.50 3.77
C SER A 82 -15.79 3.23 4.03
N ASP A 83 -15.14 2.20 4.61
CA ASP A 83 -15.88 1.12 5.24
C ASP A 83 -16.81 1.79 6.25
N HIS A 84 -18.12 1.70 5.97
CA HIS A 84 -19.23 2.42 6.62
C HIS A 84 -18.89 3.25 7.87
N PRO A 85 -19.24 4.53 7.93
CA PRO A 85 -19.71 5.07 9.18
C PRO A 85 -21.17 4.64 9.35
N ASP A 86 -21.43 3.84 10.36
CA ASP A 86 -22.74 3.87 11.01
C ASP A 86 -23.02 5.35 11.40
N GLY A 87 -23.80 6.07 10.58
CA GLY A 87 -24.14 7.47 10.81
C GLY A 87 -24.09 8.43 9.62
N GLU A 88 -23.66 8.01 8.41
CA GLU A 88 -23.69 8.90 7.24
C GLU A 88 -25.11 9.12 6.68
N ASP A 89 -25.40 10.35 6.27
CA ASP A 89 -26.64 10.70 5.57
C ASP A 89 -26.71 9.98 4.22
N THR A 90 -27.87 9.36 3.94
CA THR A 90 -28.09 8.62 2.69
C THR A 90 -29.25 9.18 1.89
N THR A 91 -29.04 9.31 0.58
CA THR A 91 -30.05 9.74 -0.39
C THR A 91 -30.57 8.55 -1.17
N ARG A 92 -31.91 8.49 -1.35
CA ARG A 92 -32.56 7.45 -2.15
C ARG A 92 -32.53 7.84 -3.63
N VAL A 93 -31.69 7.18 -4.39
CA VAL A 93 -31.63 7.35 -5.85
C VAL A 93 -32.91 6.79 -6.45
N SER A 94 -33.56 7.54 -7.35
CA SER A 94 -34.88 7.20 -7.90
C SER A 94 -34.96 7.27 -9.43
N CYS A 95 -33.81 7.28 -10.11
CA CYS A 95 -33.73 7.35 -11.56
C CYS A 95 -34.17 6.03 -12.23
N ARG A 96 -34.51 6.08 -13.52
CA ARG A 96 -34.88 4.91 -14.32
C ARG A 96 -33.77 4.56 -15.29
N VAL A 97 -33.26 3.34 -15.20
CA VAL A 97 -32.20 2.79 -16.06
C VAL A 97 -32.77 1.62 -16.87
N ASP A 98 -32.00 1.12 -17.82
CA ASP A 98 -32.31 -0.13 -18.51
C ASP A 98 -32.34 -1.31 -17.52
N GLY A 99 -33.36 -2.17 -17.62
CA GLY A 99 -33.53 -3.33 -16.74
C GLY A 99 -32.35 -4.29 -16.79
N GLU A 100 -31.83 -4.57 -18.00
CA GLU A 100 -30.69 -5.49 -18.18
C GLU A 100 -29.44 -4.94 -17.46
N VAL A 101 -29.15 -3.65 -17.63
CA VAL A 101 -28.01 -2.99 -16.96
C VAL A 101 -28.11 -3.06 -15.44
N LYS A 102 -29.31 -2.88 -14.88
CA LYS A 102 -29.52 -2.96 -13.43
C LYS A 102 -29.30 -4.39 -12.91
N ASP A 103 -29.78 -5.37 -13.66
CA ASP A 103 -29.69 -6.78 -13.29
C ASP A 103 -28.24 -7.27 -13.39
N ASP A 104 -27.52 -6.92 -14.46
CA ASP A 104 -26.10 -7.21 -14.66
C ASP A 104 -25.24 -6.58 -13.56
N PHE A 105 -25.47 -5.30 -13.24
CA PHE A 105 -24.82 -4.63 -12.11
C PHE A 105 -25.09 -5.34 -10.78
N THR A 106 -26.33 -5.76 -10.56
CA THR A 106 -26.71 -6.45 -9.32
C THR A 106 -26.04 -7.82 -9.22
N ALA A 107 -25.96 -8.56 -10.32
CA ALA A 107 -25.30 -9.86 -10.39
C ALA A 107 -23.80 -9.71 -10.14
N PHE A 108 -23.15 -8.80 -10.86
CA PHE A 108 -21.72 -8.53 -10.74
C PHE A 108 -21.33 -8.15 -9.30
N VAL A 109 -22.06 -7.23 -8.67
CA VAL A 109 -21.76 -6.80 -7.29
C VAL A 109 -21.89 -7.97 -6.31
N LYS A 110 -22.91 -8.83 -6.46
CA LYS A 110 -23.10 -9.99 -5.58
C LYS A 110 -22.01 -11.06 -5.75
N GLU A 111 -21.43 -11.16 -6.95
CA GLU A 111 -20.38 -12.13 -7.26
C GLU A 111 -19.00 -11.64 -6.79
N THR A 112 -18.70 -10.36 -7.02
CA THR A 112 -17.36 -9.79 -6.81
C THR A 112 -17.17 -9.12 -5.45
N SER A 113 -18.26 -8.76 -4.76
CA SER A 113 -18.19 -8.02 -3.50
C SER A 113 -19.29 -8.41 -2.52
N ASN A 114 -19.04 -8.17 -1.23
CA ASN A 114 -20.06 -8.25 -0.17
C ASN A 114 -20.72 -6.87 0.09
N ASP A 115 -20.50 -5.90 -0.77
CA ASP A 115 -21.05 -4.55 -0.63
C ASP A 115 -22.57 -4.51 -0.79
N ARG A 116 -23.20 -3.56 -0.10
CA ARG A 116 -24.57 -3.15 -0.40
C ARG A 116 -24.60 -2.52 -1.79
N LEU A 117 -25.63 -2.82 -2.58
CA LEU A 117 -25.81 -2.27 -3.95
C LEU A 117 -25.68 -0.74 -4.03
N GLY A 118 -26.13 -0.02 -3.00
CA GLY A 118 -25.98 1.43 -2.93
C GLY A 118 -24.55 1.92 -2.75
N VAL A 119 -23.71 1.18 -2.02
CA VAL A 119 -22.28 1.48 -1.85
C VAL A 119 -21.52 1.17 -3.13
N ALA A 120 -21.81 0.02 -3.76
CA ALA A 120 -21.23 -0.31 -5.06
C ALA A 120 -21.63 0.73 -6.13
N LEU A 121 -22.89 1.18 -6.13
CA LEU A 121 -23.32 2.26 -7.01
C LEU A 121 -22.55 3.55 -6.72
N ALA A 122 -22.34 3.92 -5.45
CA ALA A 122 -21.54 5.09 -5.09
C ALA A 122 -20.12 5.02 -5.66
N ARG A 123 -19.48 3.84 -5.60
CA ARG A 123 -18.15 3.58 -6.18
C ARG A 123 -18.16 3.77 -7.69
N ALA A 124 -19.16 3.23 -8.38
CA ALA A 124 -19.32 3.41 -9.82
C ALA A 124 -19.51 4.88 -10.22
N LEU A 125 -20.34 5.63 -9.48
CA LEU A 125 -20.56 7.06 -9.74
C LEU A 125 -19.29 7.89 -9.52
N ARG A 126 -18.55 7.62 -8.45
CA ARG A 126 -17.25 8.26 -8.18
C ARG A 126 -16.27 7.97 -9.31
N GLN A 127 -16.14 6.72 -9.73
CA GLN A 127 -15.23 6.34 -10.80
C GLN A 127 -15.59 7.05 -12.12
N ARG A 128 -16.88 7.16 -12.43
CA ARG A 128 -17.37 7.91 -13.59
C ARG A 128 -17.00 9.39 -13.51
N ARG A 129 -17.22 10.03 -12.35
CA ARG A 129 -16.83 11.43 -12.09
C ARG A 129 -15.33 11.65 -12.24
N ASP A 130 -14.52 10.69 -11.81
CA ASP A 130 -13.07 10.79 -11.88
C ASP A 130 -12.52 10.61 -13.32
N GLY A 131 -13.38 10.47 -14.34
CA GLY A 131 -13.01 10.34 -15.75
C GLY A 131 -13.30 8.96 -16.35
N GLY A 132 -13.87 8.05 -15.56
CA GLY A 132 -14.38 6.75 -15.99
C GLY A 132 -13.34 5.88 -16.68
N ARG A 133 -13.79 5.03 -17.60
CA ARG A 133 -12.92 4.15 -18.39
C ARG A 133 -11.89 4.90 -19.22
N SER A 134 -12.28 6.02 -19.85
CA SER A 134 -11.38 6.80 -20.71
C SER A 134 -10.12 7.25 -19.98
N ARG A 135 -10.25 7.70 -18.73
CA ARG A 135 -9.08 8.06 -17.91
C ARG A 135 -8.23 6.83 -17.57
N ARG A 136 -8.84 5.72 -17.14
CA ARG A 136 -8.09 4.48 -16.83
C ARG A 136 -7.28 3.99 -18.02
N VAL A 137 -7.92 3.92 -19.20
CA VAL A 137 -7.28 3.50 -20.45
C VAL A 137 -6.15 4.46 -20.83
N ARG A 138 -6.35 5.78 -20.71
CA ARG A 138 -5.31 6.77 -20.97
C ARG A 138 -4.11 6.59 -20.03
N GLU A 139 -4.33 6.48 -18.72
CA GLU A 139 -3.25 6.28 -17.74
C GLU A 139 -2.48 4.97 -17.99
N LYS A 140 -3.19 3.89 -18.38
CA LYS A 140 -2.56 2.62 -18.78
C LYS A 140 -1.75 2.76 -20.07
N LEU A 141 -2.23 3.52 -21.07
CA LEU A 141 -1.54 3.77 -22.32
C LEU A 141 -0.32 4.68 -22.17
N GLU A 142 -0.42 5.75 -21.38
CA GLU A 142 0.72 6.63 -21.04
C GLU A 142 1.86 5.78 -20.46
N ARG A 143 1.52 4.90 -19.51
CA ARG A 143 2.46 3.95 -18.89
C ARG A 143 3.14 3.02 -19.90
N VAL A 144 2.43 2.52 -20.93
CA VAL A 144 3.01 1.66 -21.99
C VAL A 144 3.83 2.48 -22.99
N THR A 145 3.39 3.70 -23.29
CA THR A 145 4.07 4.57 -24.26
C THR A 145 5.47 4.91 -23.74
N ASP A 146 5.60 5.25 -22.46
CA ASP A 146 6.90 5.50 -21.83
C ASP A 146 7.85 4.29 -21.95
N ASP A 147 7.31 3.07 -21.86
CA ASP A 147 8.09 1.84 -22.02
C ASP A 147 8.46 1.57 -23.47
N ALA A 148 7.51 1.75 -24.39
CA ALA A 148 7.71 1.54 -25.81
C ALA A 148 8.75 2.53 -26.36
N GLU A 149 8.68 3.80 -25.96
CA GLU A 149 9.70 4.80 -26.26
C GLU A 149 11.05 4.41 -25.66
N GLY A 150 11.03 3.82 -24.46
CA GLY A 150 12.22 3.24 -23.85
C GLY A 150 12.85 2.14 -24.69
N LEU A 151 12.08 1.11 -25.05
CA LEU A 151 12.53 -0.03 -25.85
C LEU A 151 12.98 0.40 -27.26
N LEU A 152 12.31 1.38 -27.86
CA LEU A 152 12.65 1.87 -29.20
C LEU A 152 13.97 2.68 -29.18
N ALA A 153 14.23 3.43 -28.11
CA ALA A 153 15.53 4.07 -27.87
C ALA A 153 16.64 3.07 -27.48
N GLU A 154 16.30 1.90 -26.91
CA GLU A 154 17.25 0.80 -26.70
C GLU A 154 17.64 0.13 -28.02
N ALA A 155 16.68 -0.12 -28.91
CA ALA A 155 16.94 -0.72 -30.22
C ALA A 155 17.74 0.19 -31.17
N ALA A 156 17.67 1.52 -30.97
CA ALA A 156 18.34 2.50 -31.82
C ALA A 156 19.83 2.71 -31.48
N ASP A 157 20.28 2.45 -30.25
CA ASP A 157 21.59 2.90 -29.73
C ASP A 157 22.50 1.74 -29.26
N GLY A 158 22.62 0.70 -30.07
CA GLY A 158 23.42 -0.50 -29.77
C GLY A 158 24.94 -0.35 -29.91
N GLU A 159 25.59 0.63 -29.25
CA GLU A 159 27.07 0.71 -29.21
C GLU A 159 27.71 0.68 -27.80
N ASP A 160 27.05 1.18 -26.75
CA ASP A 160 27.70 1.33 -25.43
C ASP A 160 27.42 0.20 -24.41
N GLY A 161 26.57 -0.77 -24.76
CA GLY A 161 26.26 -1.92 -23.88
C GLY A 161 25.50 -1.59 -22.58
N LEU A 162 25.17 -0.32 -22.33
CA LEU A 162 24.35 0.12 -21.21
C LEU A 162 22.86 0.11 -21.61
N SER A 163 22.00 -0.40 -20.72
CA SER A 163 20.54 -0.27 -20.86
C SER A 163 20.12 1.21 -20.91
N LEU A 164 18.97 1.54 -21.51
CA LEU A 164 18.52 2.94 -21.53
C LEU A 164 18.31 3.48 -20.11
N ARG A 165 17.82 2.65 -19.19
CA ARG A 165 17.69 3.00 -17.78
C ARG A 165 19.03 3.44 -17.20
N GLU A 166 20.09 2.67 -17.39
CA GLU A 166 21.43 3.04 -16.94
C GLU A 166 21.94 4.31 -17.63
N ARG A 167 21.67 4.49 -18.93
CA ARG A 167 22.03 5.71 -19.66
C ARG A 167 21.29 6.94 -19.13
N ARG A 168 19.99 6.83 -18.84
CA ARG A 168 19.18 7.87 -18.21
C ARG A 168 19.69 8.18 -16.82
N THR A 169 19.96 7.17 -15.99
CA THR A 169 20.57 7.36 -14.66
C THR A 169 21.92 8.10 -14.79
N VAL A 170 22.79 7.71 -15.73
CA VAL A 170 24.06 8.40 -15.99
C VAL A 170 23.84 9.85 -16.45
N ALA A 171 22.85 10.09 -17.31
CA ALA A 171 22.50 11.44 -17.77
C ALA A 171 21.99 12.32 -16.63
N ILE A 172 21.13 11.78 -15.75
CA ILE A 172 20.66 12.47 -14.55
C ILE A 172 21.83 12.77 -13.62
N CYS A 173 22.68 11.77 -13.32
CA CYS A 173 23.88 11.95 -12.50
C CYS A 173 24.82 13.05 -13.01
N ARG A 174 24.95 13.22 -14.35
CA ARG A 174 25.79 14.27 -14.94
C ARG A 174 25.20 15.68 -14.83
N ARG A 175 23.89 15.81 -14.58
CA ARG A 175 23.21 17.11 -14.40
C ARG A 175 23.27 17.58 -12.94
N LEU A 176 23.41 16.66 -12.00
CA LEU A 176 23.49 16.98 -10.58
C LEU A 176 24.89 17.48 -10.22
N GLY A 177 24.93 18.44 -9.30
CA GLY A 177 26.18 18.97 -8.74
C GLY A 177 26.80 18.04 -7.69
N GLU A 178 27.88 18.50 -7.06
CA GLU A 178 28.52 17.78 -5.92
C GLU A 178 27.59 17.68 -4.71
N GLN A 179 26.64 18.60 -4.58
CA GLN A 179 25.54 18.58 -3.62
C GLN A 179 24.30 19.07 -4.35
N PHE A 180 23.14 18.52 -4.03
CA PHE A 180 21.89 18.89 -4.70
C PHE A 180 20.68 18.70 -3.78
N THR A 181 19.60 19.42 -4.05
CA THR A 181 18.34 19.28 -3.30
C THR A 181 17.42 18.21 -3.88
N GLN A 182 16.38 17.82 -3.13
CA GLN A 182 15.31 16.96 -3.64
C GLN A 182 14.68 17.56 -4.91
N ASP A 183 14.36 18.85 -4.91
CA ASP A 183 13.77 19.54 -6.07
C ASP A 183 14.69 19.47 -7.30
N GLU A 184 16.00 19.69 -7.13
CA GLU A 184 16.97 19.60 -8.23
C GLU A 184 17.08 18.17 -8.78
N LEU A 185 16.95 17.15 -7.91
CA LEU A 185 16.90 15.75 -8.32
C LEU A 185 15.62 15.45 -9.11
N GLU A 186 14.46 15.87 -8.61
CA GLU A 186 13.17 15.65 -9.26
C GLU A 186 13.09 16.37 -10.62
N ASP A 187 13.56 17.61 -10.71
CA ASP A 187 13.68 18.37 -11.97
C ASP A 187 14.59 17.64 -12.97
N ALA A 188 15.76 17.18 -12.51
CA ALA A 188 16.70 16.46 -13.37
C ALA A 188 16.12 15.12 -13.87
N ILE A 189 15.34 14.42 -13.05
CA ILE A 189 14.64 13.20 -13.46
C ILE A 189 13.52 13.54 -14.44
N GLY A 190 12.71 14.56 -14.15
CA GLY A 190 11.63 15.05 -15.00
C GLY A 190 12.09 15.33 -16.42
N ASP A 191 13.21 16.05 -16.56
CA ASP A 191 13.79 16.41 -17.85
C ASP A 191 14.39 15.23 -18.65
N VAL A 192 14.71 14.09 -18.01
CA VAL A 192 15.38 12.94 -18.67
C VAL A 192 14.44 11.74 -18.86
N ALA A 193 13.61 11.48 -17.87
CA ALA A 193 12.82 10.25 -17.76
C ALA A 193 11.31 10.50 -17.67
N GLY A 194 10.87 11.74 -17.46
CA GLY A 194 9.47 12.11 -17.24
C GLY A 194 9.16 12.43 -15.78
N ASP A 195 8.08 13.17 -15.56
CA ASP A 195 7.68 13.80 -14.29
C ASP A 195 6.62 13.00 -13.51
N SER A 196 6.32 11.76 -13.92
CA SER A 196 5.35 10.93 -13.19
C SER A 196 5.92 10.44 -11.85
N ASP A 197 5.14 10.52 -10.76
CA ASP A 197 5.56 10.07 -9.42
C ASP A 197 6.23 8.69 -9.39
N PRO A 198 5.73 7.65 -10.10
CA PRO A 198 6.37 6.34 -10.10
C PRO A 198 7.75 6.37 -10.74
N THR A 199 7.95 7.20 -11.77
CA THR A 199 9.21 7.36 -12.49
C THR A 199 10.21 8.13 -11.64
N VAL A 200 9.79 9.25 -11.06
CA VAL A 200 10.60 10.04 -10.13
C VAL A 200 11.13 9.14 -9.00
N ARG A 201 10.25 8.40 -8.33
CA ARG A 201 10.64 7.50 -7.25
C ARG A 201 11.63 6.40 -7.68
N ASP A 202 11.41 5.76 -8.83
CA ASP A 202 12.27 4.68 -9.35
C ASP A 202 13.66 5.19 -9.74
N TYR A 203 13.77 6.39 -10.32
CA TYR A 203 15.05 6.97 -10.67
C TYR A 203 15.78 7.59 -9.48
N THR A 204 15.07 8.17 -8.50
CA THR A 204 15.67 8.70 -7.26
C THR A 204 16.53 7.64 -6.56
N GLU A 205 15.99 6.45 -6.32
CA GLU A 205 16.72 5.35 -5.67
C GLU A 205 17.98 4.96 -6.46
N LYS A 206 17.87 4.86 -7.79
CA LYS A 206 18.98 4.46 -8.67
C LYS A 206 20.08 5.52 -8.74
N VAL A 207 19.69 6.80 -8.80
CA VAL A 207 20.63 7.92 -8.87
C VAL A 207 21.39 8.03 -7.56
N LEU A 208 20.70 7.99 -6.41
CA LEU A 208 21.32 8.04 -5.09
C LEU A 208 22.24 6.84 -4.86
N SER A 209 21.81 5.63 -5.23
CA SER A 209 22.64 4.43 -5.14
C SER A 209 23.88 4.51 -6.04
N ARG A 210 23.74 5.01 -7.27
CA ARG A 210 24.86 5.12 -8.22
C ARG A 210 25.90 6.16 -7.81
N LEU A 211 25.45 7.29 -7.28
CA LEU A 211 26.34 8.36 -6.83
C LEU A 211 26.91 8.10 -5.42
N GLU A 212 26.35 7.13 -4.69
CA GLU A 212 26.61 6.92 -3.26
C GLU A 212 26.26 8.16 -2.43
N TYR A 213 25.12 8.79 -2.73
CA TYR A 213 24.62 9.97 -2.02
C TYR A 213 23.58 9.58 -0.98
N VAL A 214 23.57 10.36 0.11
CA VAL A 214 22.65 10.20 1.24
C VAL A 214 22.11 11.56 1.65
N GLU A 215 20.97 11.55 2.35
CA GLU A 215 20.40 12.76 2.95
C GLU A 215 21.38 13.36 3.97
N HIS A 216 21.51 14.69 3.95
CA HIS A 216 22.39 15.42 4.84
C HIS A 216 21.91 15.31 6.31
N PRO A 217 22.80 15.03 7.29
CA PRO A 217 22.39 14.72 8.68
C PRO A 217 21.55 15.79 9.40
N ARG A 218 21.63 17.05 8.97
CA ARG A 218 20.82 18.17 9.50
C ARG A 218 19.78 18.73 8.55
N ASN A 219 19.84 18.37 7.27
CA ASN A 219 19.02 19.00 6.24
C ASN A 219 18.47 17.90 5.34
N GLY A 220 17.25 17.44 5.63
CA GLY A 220 16.62 16.34 4.88
C GLY A 220 16.40 16.64 3.41
N ASP A 221 16.41 17.92 3.02
CA ASP A 221 16.19 18.33 1.63
C ASP A 221 17.48 18.35 0.79
N LEU A 222 18.64 18.11 1.40
CA LEU A 222 19.95 18.17 0.74
C LEU A 222 20.60 16.79 0.69
N PHE A 223 21.09 16.40 -0.48
CA PHE A 223 21.86 15.18 -0.69
C PHE A 223 23.34 15.48 -0.86
N ILE A 224 24.17 14.70 -0.18
CA ILE A 224 25.63 14.81 -0.18
C ILE A 224 26.26 13.43 -0.32
N GLN A 225 27.56 13.37 -0.65
CA GLN A 225 28.29 12.11 -0.68
C GLN A 225 28.27 11.43 0.69
N LYS A 226 28.17 10.10 0.67
CA LYS A 226 28.11 9.28 1.86
C LYS A 226 29.30 9.48 2.80
N ASP A 227 30.50 9.65 2.26
CA ASP A 227 31.70 9.87 3.07
C ASP A 227 31.67 11.25 3.76
N ASP A 228 31.31 12.31 3.03
CA ASP A 228 31.12 13.65 3.62
C ASP A 228 30.03 13.65 4.71
N ALA A 229 28.95 12.90 4.49
CA ALA A 229 27.87 12.77 5.47
C ALA A 229 28.34 12.09 6.76
N LYS A 230 29.29 11.14 6.69
CA LYS A 230 29.88 10.49 7.87
C LYS A 230 30.72 11.47 8.67
N ASP A 231 31.57 12.23 8.00
CA ASP A 231 32.44 13.22 8.64
C ASP A 231 31.60 14.32 9.31
N ILE A 232 30.59 14.83 8.60
CA ILE A 232 29.65 15.81 9.14
C ILE A 232 28.87 15.22 10.32
N ALA A 233 28.37 13.98 10.23
CA ALA A 233 27.65 13.36 11.34
C ALA A 233 28.54 13.23 12.59
N ALA A 234 29.80 12.82 12.41
CA ALA A 234 30.78 12.71 13.50
C ALA A 234 31.06 14.06 14.17
N ASP A 235 31.30 15.11 13.39
CA ASP A 235 31.56 16.47 13.89
C ASP A 235 30.37 17.05 14.66
N LEU A 236 29.16 16.69 14.25
CA LEU A 236 27.92 17.21 14.83
C LEU A 236 27.40 16.35 15.99
N GLY A 237 27.99 15.19 16.25
CA GLY A 237 27.44 14.18 17.17
C GLY A 237 26.06 13.67 16.73
N ALA A 238 25.79 13.69 15.42
CA ALA A 238 24.56 13.16 14.84
C ALA A 238 24.74 11.67 14.49
N PRO A 239 23.64 10.90 14.34
CA PRO A 239 23.72 9.53 13.87
C PRO A 239 24.37 9.44 12.48
N SER A 240 25.29 8.47 12.32
CA SER A 240 25.95 8.16 11.03
C SER A 240 24.91 7.98 9.92
N PRO A 241 25.20 8.32 8.65
CA PRO A 241 24.31 8.02 7.53
C PRO A 241 24.00 6.52 7.36
N ASP A 242 24.89 5.65 7.86
CA ASP A 242 24.69 4.19 7.90
C ASP A 242 23.74 3.74 9.02
N ALA A 243 23.41 4.63 9.98
CA ALA A 243 22.47 4.32 11.04
C ALA A 243 21.07 4.03 10.46
N PRO A 244 20.25 3.22 11.14
CA PRO A 244 18.90 2.96 10.66
C PRO A 244 18.07 4.25 10.61
N ALA A 245 17.10 4.31 9.69
CA ALA A 245 16.30 5.50 9.44
C ALA A 245 15.60 6.04 10.70
N ILE A 246 15.21 5.15 11.63
CA ILE A 246 14.59 5.53 12.91
C ILE A 246 15.48 6.44 13.77
N ASP A 247 16.80 6.29 13.68
CA ASP A 247 17.75 7.13 14.42
C ASP A 247 18.02 8.45 13.68
N ARG A 248 17.89 8.47 12.35
CA ARG A 248 18.27 9.61 11.50
C ARG A 248 17.13 10.58 11.19
N LYS A 249 15.91 10.07 11.03
CA LYS A 249 14.77 10.82 10.48
C LYS A 249 13.71 11.08 11.55
N PRO A 250 13.03 12.25 11.52
CA PRO A 250 11.86 12.46 12.35
C PRO A 250 10.72 11.53 11.93
N TYR A 251 9.82 11.22 12.87
CA TYR A 251 8.73 10.26 12.69
C TYR A 251 7.87 10.51 11.42
N ASP A 252 7.60 11.77 11.10
CA ASP A 252 6.73 12.13 9.97
C ASP A 252 7.36 11.82 8.61
N SER A 253 8.69 11.79 8.55
CA SER A 253 9.47 11.50 7.34
C SER A 253 9.73 10.00 7.16
N LEU A 254 9.41 9.17 8.17
CA LEU A 254 9.55 7.72 8.06
C LEU A 254 8.40 7.14 7.23
N SER A 255 8.76 6.39 6.19
CA SER A 255 7.83 5.52 5.48
C SER A 255 7.30 4.42 6.40
N ARG A 256 6.16 3.83 6.05
CA ARG A 256 5.57 2.71 6.82
C ARG A 256 6.55 1.53 6.98
N PRO A 257 7.28 1.07 5.95
CA PRO A 257 8.31 0.04 6.11
C PRO A 257 9.45 0.45 7.04
N GLU A 258 9.91 1.71 6.97
CA GLU A 258 10.95 2.22 7.89
C GLU A 258 10.47 2.24 9.35
N LYS A 259 9.20 2.62 9.60
CA LYS A 259 8.59 2.54 10.95
C LYS A 259 8.56 1.11 11.47
N VAL A 260 8.12 0.16 10.63
CA VAL A 260 8.09 -1.27 10.98
C VAL A 260 9.50 -1.80 11.28
N ARG A 261 10.47 -1.49 10.42
CA ARG A 261 11.87 -1.86 10.61
C ARG A 261 12.46 -1.22 11.87
N GLY A 262 12.14 0.04 12.15
CA GLY A 262 12.55 0.74 13.36
C GLY A 262 12.08 0.05 14.64
N VAL A 263 10.81 -0.37 14.71
CA VAL A 263 10.28 -1.15 15.85
C VAL A 263 11.04 -2.47 16.03
N ARG A 264 11.37 -3.16 14.94
CA ARG A 264 12.14 -4.41 14.98
C ARG A 264 13.55 -4.20 15.52
N ILE A 265 14.21 -3.12 15.12
CA ILE A 265 15.56 -2.75 15.58
C ILE A 265 15.54 -2.40 17.07
N GLU A 266 14.62 -1.56 17.53
CA GLU A 266 14.49 -1.22 18.95
C GLU A 266 14.20 -2.45 19.81
N LEU A 267 13.30 -3.32 19.36
CA LEU A 267 13.01 -4.55 20.07
C LEU A 267 14.21 -5.51 20.09
N ALA A 268 15.02 -5.53 19.03
CA ALA A 268 16.26 -6.30 18.98
C ALA A 268 17.34 -5.72 19.90
N ARG A 269 17.47 -4.39 19.99
CA ARG A 269 18.33 -3.68 20.96
C ARG A 269 17.96 -4.08 22.38
N ASP A 270 16.68 -4.03 22.72
CA ASP A 270 16.17 -4.48 24.02
C ASP A 270 16.46 -5.98 24.26
N ALA A 271 16.26 -6.83 23.26
CA ALA A 271 16.50 -8.27 23.40
C ALA A 271 17.98 -8.62 23.62
N LEU A 272 18.92 -7.88 23.00
CA LEU A 272 20.36 -8.06 23.21
C LEU A 272 20.74 -7.88 24.69
N THR A 273 20.13 -6.89 25.36
CA THR A 273 20.36 -6.65 26.79
C THR A 273 19.67 -7.67 27.71
N ASN A 274 18.65 -8.38 27.20
CA ASN A 274 17.79 -9.29 27.95
C ASN A 274 18.01 -10.78 27.63
N GLY A 275 19.21 -11.16 27.18
CA GLY A 275 19.57 -12.56 26.94
C GLY A 275 18.96 -13.15 25.67
N GLY A 276 18.73 -12.31 24.65
CA GLY A 276 18.31 -12.71 23.32
C GLY A 276 16.80 -12.72 23.09
N LYS A 277 15.98 -12.36 24.09
CA LYS A 277 14.52 -12.34 23.97
C LYS A 277 13.95 -11.00 24.41
N GLY A 278 12.98 -10.47 23.66
CA GLY A 278 12.34 -9.20 23.94
C GLY A 278 10.84 -9.25 23.73
N GLN A 279 10.09 -8.33 24.34
CA GLN A 279 8.69 -8.11 24.01
C GLN A 279 8.29 -6.66 24.20
N VAL A 280 7.39 -6.17 23.35
CA VAL A 280 6.86 -4.80 23.39
C VAL A 280 5.37 -4.80 23.09
N ASP A 281 4.61 -3.89 23.69
CA ASP A 281 3.20 -3.67 23.37
C ASP A 281 2.99 -2.36 22.59
N ALA A 282 1.79 -2.18 22.01
CA ALA A 282 1.50 -1.00 21.19
C ALA A 282 1.62 0.32 21.97
N THR A 283 1.47 0.30 23.30
CA THR A 283 1.63 1.52 24.13
C THR A 283 3.10 1.88 24.26
N THR A 284 3.98 0.89 24.47
CA THR A 284 5.43 1.11 24.48
C THR A 284 5.94 1.51 23.09
N VAL A 285 5.50 0.87 22.00
CA VAL A 285 5.84 1.32 20.63
C VAL A 285 5.46 2.78 20.43
N ARG A 286 4.26 3.16 20.84
CA ARG A 286 3.78 4.53 20.66
C ARG A 286 4.58 5.53 21.48
N ARG A 287 4.74 5.28 22.79
CA ARG A 287 5.31 6.25 23.73
C ARG A 287 6.82 6.24 23.75
N ASP A 288 7.41 5.05 23.80
CA ASP A 288 8.82 4.87 24.12
C ASP A 288 9.67 4.81 22.83
N ILE A 289 9.13 4.31 21.72
CA ILE A 289 9.83 4.25 20.41
C ILE A 289 9.53 5.47 19.53
N PHE A 290 8.26 5.91 19.49
CA PHE A 290 7.81 7.00 18.59
C PHE A 290 7.25 8.23 19.30
N GLU A 291 7.57 8.44 20.58
CA GLU A 291 7.28 9.68 21.33
C GLU A 291 5.82 10.19 21.23
N ASP A 292 4.85 9.27 21.34
CA ASP A 292 3.41 9.53 21.24
C ASP A 292 2.93 10.11 19.89
N ARG A 293 3.76 10.06 18.83
CA ARG A 293 3.41 10.53 17.48
C ARG A 293 2.35 9.67 16.75
N PRO A 294 2.42 8.33 16.72
CA PRO A 294 1.39 7.52 16.08
C PRO A 294 0.08 7.52 16.87
N SER A 295 -1.06 7.40 16.16
CA SER A 295 -2.34 7.08 16.81
C SER A 295 -2.30 5.66 17.42
N PRO A 296 -3.13 5.34 18.43
CA PRO A 296 -3.16 4.01 19.03
C PRO A 296 -3.40 2.88 18.02
N GLY A 297 -4.33 3.08 17.09
CA GLY A 297 -4.60 2.10 16.02
C GLY A 297 -3.42 1.96 15.07
N HIS A 298 -2.78 3.07 14.68
CA HIS A 298 -1.62 3.01 13.79
C HIS A 298 -0.40 2.32 14.44
N ALA A 299 -0.18 2.53 15.75
CA ALA A 299 0.85 1.80 16.49
C ALA A 299 0.56 0.30 16.54
N GLN A 300 -0.71 -0.10 16.67
CA GLN A 300 -1.12 -1.49 16.62
C GLN A 300 -0.91 -2.11 15.23
N ASP A 301 -1.18 -1.36 14.17
CA ASP A 301 -0.91 -1.82 12.79
C ASP A 301 0.59 -2.00 12.52
N ILE A 302 1.43 -1.05 12.96
CA ILE A 302 2.90 -1.16 12.85
C ILE A 302 3.39 -2.38 13.63
N LEU A 303 2.86 -2.60 14.84
CA LEU A 303 3.22 -3.75 15.68
C LEU A 303 2.89 -5.08 15.00
N ARG A 304 1.70 -5.20 14.39
CA ARG A 304 1.28 -6.41 13.66
C ARG A 304 2.18 -6.69 12.46
N LEU A 305 2.43 -5.67 11.63
CA LEU A 305 3.33 -5.79 10.48
C LEU A 305 4.76 -6.15 10.89
N ALA A 306 5.23 -5.64 12.02
CA ALA A 306 6.54 -6.01 12.54
C ALA A 306 6.61 -7.51 12.87
N GLY A 307 5.50 -8.12 13.29
CA GLY A 307 5.37 -9.54 13.57
C GLY A 307 5.46 -10.47 12.37
N ASP A 308 5.27 -9.96 11.14
CA ASP A 308 5.28 -10.80 9.93
C ASP A 308 6.69 -11.25 9.49
N ALA A 309 7.75 -10.81 10.18
CA ALA A 309 9.13 -11.21 9.86
C ALA A 309 9.64 -12.37 10.72
N ASP A 310 10.58 -13.11 10.16
CA ASP A 310 11.26 -14.22 10.82
C ASP A 310 11.87 -13.79 12.17
N GLY A 311 11.60 -14.59 13.20
CA GLY A 311 12.05 -14.33 14.57
C GLY A 311 11.17 -13.35 15.37
N TYR A 312 10.12 -12.81 14.75
CA TYR A 312 9.12 -11.96 15.40
C TYR A 312 7.77 -12.68 15.48
N ASP A 313 7.02 -12.48 16.57
CA ASP A 313 5.69 -13.07 16.78
C ASP A 313 4.76 -12.11 17.52
N VAL A 314 3.47 -12.09 17.15
CA VAL A 314 2.46 -11.28 17.84
C VAL A 314 1.59 -12.19 18.69
N ALA A 315 1.74 -12.06 20.01
CA ALA A 315 0.98 -12.85 20.97
C ALA A 315 -0.01 -11.98 21.75
N THR A 316 -1.24 -12.46 21.89
CA THR A 316 -2.26 -11.81 22.71
C THR A 316 -2.23 -12.33 24.15
N ARG A 317 -2.04 -11.45 25.13
CA ARG A 317 -2.10 -11.79 26.56
C ARG A 317 -2.97 -10.78 27.31
N HIS A 318 -3.99 -11.27 28.02
CA HIS A 318 -4.97 -10.44 28.72
C HIS A 318 -5.66 -9.40 27.82
N GLY A 319 -5.98 -9.78 26.58
CA GLY A 319 -6.63 -8.91 25.60
C GLY A 319 -5.72 -7.82 25.02
N LYS A 320 -4.41 -7.87 25.27
CA LYS A 320 -3.43 -6.95 24.70
C LYS A 320 -2.46 -7.72 23.80
N GLU A 321 -2.29 -7.23 22.57
CA GLU A 321 -1.29 -7.74 21.63
C GLU A 321 0.11 -7.27 22.05
N ARG A 322 1.07 -8.18 21.94
CA ARG A 322 2.49 -7.93 22.20
C ARG A 322 3.33 -8.54 21.11
N LEU A 323 4.23 -7.74 20.55
CA LEU A 323 5.27 -8.22 19.66
C LEU A 323 6.38 -8.82 20.50
N ARG A 324 6.83 -10.01 20.15
CA ARG A 324 7.95 -10.74 20.76
C ARG A 324 9.03 -10.92 19.74
N VAL A 325 10.28 -10.99 20.21
CA VAL A 325 11.43 -11.36 19.38
C VAL A 325 12.25 -12.44 20.09
N ASP A 326 12.73 -13.40 19.32
CA ASP A 326 13.82 -14.29 19.71
C ASP A 326 14.98 -14.10 18.73
N LEU A 327 16.08 -13.50 19.18
CA LEU A 327 17.21 -13.16 18.32
C LEU A 327 17.89 -14.39 17.68
N ALA A 328 17.67 -15.59 18.23
CA ALA A 328 18.16 -16.82 17.62
C ALA A 328 17.43 -17.16 16.31
N ASP A 329 16.21 -16.67 16.15
CA ASP A 329 15.33 -16.94 15.02
C ASP A 329 15.27 -15.78 14.01
N VAL A 330 15.88 -14.63 14.32
CA VAL A 330 15.96 -13.47 13.41
C VAL A 330 16.95 -13.75 12.29
N THR A 331 16.46 -13.79 11.06
CA THR A 331 17.26 -14.09 9.85
C THR A 331 17.84 -12.85 9.17
N ASP A 332 17.31 -11.67 9.47
CA ASP A 332 17.73 -10.40 8.86
C ASP A 332 19.05 -9.89 9.47
N PRO A 333 20.19 -9.94 8.74
CA PRO A 333 21.48 -9.53 9.27
C PRO A 333 21.55 -8.03 9.55
N ASP A 334 20.83 -7.19 8.78
CA ASP A 334 20.90 -5.75 8.89
C ASP A 334 20.21 -5.27 10.18
N ILE A 335 19.15 -5.97 10.61
CA ILE A 335 18.51 -5.71 11.91
C ILE A 335 19.47 -6.04 13.05
N LEU A 336 20.17 -7.18 12.97
CA LEU A 336 21.11 -7.62 14.00
C LEU A 336 22.34 -6.71 14.08
N GLU A 337 22.85 -6.23 12.95
CA GLU A 337 23.95 -5.27 12.90
C GLU A 337 23.52 -3.91 13.49
N ALA A 338 22.40 -3.35 13.03
CA ALA A 338 21.88 -2.08 13.53
C ALA A 338 21.54 -2.10 15.03
N ALA A 339 21.16 -3.26 15.57
CA ALA A 339 20.91 -3.42 17.00
C ALA A 339 22.20 -3.45 17.84
N ARG A 340 23.31 -3.95 17.30
CA ARG A 340 24.60 -4.03 18.00
C ARG A 340 25.33 -2.70 18.04
N ASP A 341 25.31 -1.96 16.94
CA ASP A 341 26.03 -0.69 16.78
C ASP A 341 25.73 0.34 17.89
N ASP A 342 24.50 0.36 18.42
CA ASP A 342 24.11 1.28 19.49
C ASP A 342 24.53 0.79 20.88
N THR A 343 24.54 -0.53 21.09
CA THR A 343 24.98 -1.14 22.34
C THR A 343 26.46 -0.85 22.61
N ASP A 344 27.27 -0.87 21.55
CA ASP A 344 28.71 -0.59 21.62
C ASP A 344 28.99 0.91 21.87
N ARG A 345 28.11 1.82 21.45
CA ARG A 345 28.22 3.26 21.77
C ARG A 345 27.82 3.59 23.20
N ALA A 346 26.83 2.88 23.75
CA ALA A 346 26.32 3.10 25.11
C ALA A 346 27.22 2.51 26.21
N SER A 347 28.18 1.65 25.86
CA SER A 347 29.24 1.16 26.75
C SER A 347 30.50 2.03 26.60
N PRO A 348 30.62 3.17 27.30
CA PRO A 348 31.91 3.84 27.36
C PRO A 348 32.92 2.84 27.91
N ALA A 349 34.04 2.66 27.19
CA ALA A 349 35.15 1.83 27.64
C ALA A 349 35.49 2.23 29.09
N ASP A 350 35.08 1.37 30.02
CA ASP A 350 35.14 1.63 31.45
C ASP A 350 36.62 1.54 31.85
N GLY A 351 37.28 2.68 31.76
CA GLY A 351 38.58 2.92 32.36
C GLY A 351 38.45 2.62 33.85
N SER A 352 39.09 1.53 34.27
CA SER A 352 39.06 1.00 35.62
C SER A 352 39.21 2.09 36.69
N GLY A 353 38.09 2.44 37.33
CA GLY A 353 38.02 3.22 38.56
C GLY A 353 37.19 2.47 39.59
N PRO A 354 37.66 2.28 40.84
CA PRO A 354 37.05 1.33 41.74
C PRO A 354 35.76 1.87 42.37
N ALA A 355 34.73 1.02 42.31
CA ALA A 355 33.59 0.87 43.22
C ALA A 355 33.27 2.05 44.16
N SER A 356 32.20 2.77 43.83
CA SER A 356 31.39 3.48 44.82
C SER A 356 29.92 3.14 44.59
N GLY A 357 29.38 2.31 45.49
CA GLY A 357 27.99 1.88 45.45
C GLY A 357 27.04 3.05 45.71
N SER A 358 25.95 3.10 44.95
CA SER A 358 24.79 3.90 45.33
C SER A 358 23.49 3.17 45.03
N ARG A 359 22.71 3.06 46.11
CA ARG A 359 21.43 2.39 46.26
C ARG A 359 20.36 3.05 45.38
N ARG A 360 19.62 2.26 44.60
CA ARG A 360 18.28 2.65 44.12
C ARG A 360 17.21 2.03 45.03
N GLY A 361 16.37 2.91 45.54
CA GLY A 361 15.36 2.63 46.56
C GLY A 361 14.16 1.87 46.00
N SER A 362 13.87 0.75 46.64
CA SER A 362 12.57 0.08 46.59
C SER A 362 11.57 0.89 47.41
N THR A 363 10.55 1.45 46.76
CA THR A 363 9.39 2.02 47.46
C THR A 363 8.33 0.92 47.64
N SER A 364 8.39 0.25 48.79
CA SER A 364 7.28 -0.53 49.32
C SER A 364 6.22 0.42 49.90
N SER A 365 5.04 0.48 49.29
CA SER A 365 3.87 1.11 49.89
C SER A 365 2.89 0.04 50.35
N THR A 366 2.87 -0.15 51.67
CA THR A 366 1.89 -0.91 52.43
C THR A 366 0.56 -0.16 52.42
N ARG A 367 -0.52 -0.82 51.97
CA ARG A 367 -1.89 -0.33 52.21
C ARG A 367 -2.78 -1.49 52.69
N GLU A 368 -3.32 -1.29 53.88
CA GLU A 368 -4.26 -2.16 54.60
C GLU A 368 -5.68 -2.17 54.00
N PRO A 369 -6.55 -3.11 54.42
CA PRO A 369 -7.65 -3.63 53.62
C PRO A 369 -9.01 -3.00 53.96
N GLN A 370 -9.82 -2.82 52.92
CA GLN A 370 -11.28 -2.66 52.94
C GLN A 370 -11.74 -3.25 51.59
N GLY A 371 -12.83 -3.97 51.42
CA GLY A 371 -14.00 -4.30 52.21
C GLY A 371 -14.94 -4.96 51.20
N SER A 372 -15.64 -6.01 51.64
CA SER A 372 -16.56 -6.86 50.88
C SER A 372 -17.51 -6.13 49.92
N THR A 373 -17.71 -6.70 48.74
CA THR A 373 -19.07 -6.80 48.16
C THR A 373 -19.12 -7.97 47.18
N ASP A 374 -20.01 -8.91 47.51
CA ASP A 374 -20.48 -10.00 46.68
C ASP A 374 -21.08 -9.47 45.36
N GLU A 375 -20.79 -10.11 44.23
CA GLU A 375 -21.75 -10.17 43.13
C GLU A 375 -21.55 -11.41 42.25
N ASP A 376 -22.69 -12.02 41.96
CA ASP A 376 -22.91 -13.35 41.39
C ASP A 376 -22.26 -13.57 40.02
N THR A 377 -21.50 -14.66 39.89
CA THR A 377 -21.14 -15.23 38.58
C THR A 377 -22.09 -16.37 38.23
N VAL A 378 -23.13 -16.04 37.44
CA VAL A 378 -24.01 -17.03 36.83
C VAL A 378 -23.28 -17.74 35.69
N ARG A 379 -23.34 -19.06 35.78
CA ARG A 379 -22.82 -20.07 34.85
C ARG A 379 -23.54 -20.00 33.49
N HIS A 380 -22.79 -20.11 32.40
CA HIS A 380 -23.34 -20.69 31.18
C HIS A 380 -22.36 -21.69 30.56
N SER A 381 -22.65 -22.97 30.82
CA SER A 381 -22.39 -24.12 29.95
C SER A 381 -22.96 -23.80 28.54
N GLY A 382 -22.36 -24.17 27.41
CA GLY A 382 -21.83 -25.48 27.08
C GLY A 382 -22.86 -26.25 26.23
N SER A 383 -22.76 -26.13 24.91
CA SER A 383 -23.35 -26.98 23.84
C SER A 383 -22.86 -26.39 22.50
N GLY A 384 -22.17 -27.08 21.58
CA GLY A 384 -22.11 -28.51 21.30
C GLY A 384 -22.94 -28.79 20.03
N GLU A 385 -22.25 -29.26 18.98
CA GLU A 385 -22.79 -29.95 17.77
C GLU A 385 -23.41 -28.98 16.73
N ASP A 386 -23.17 -29.01 15.41
CA ASP A 386 -23.01 -30.08 14.40
C ASP A 386 -22.02 -29.57 13.29
N SER A 387 -20.99 -30.30 12.84
CA SER A 387 -20.96 -31.37 11.83
C SER A 387 -21.79 -31.12 10.56
N ASP A 388 -21.11 -30.73 9.47
CA ASP A 388 -21.54 -31.07 8.11
C ASP A 388 -20.31 -31.37 7.22
N ASP A 389 -20.19 -32.65 6.89
CA ASP A 389 -19.38 -33.22 5.82
C ASP A 389 -19.86 -32.72 4.45
N ILE A 390 -19.00 -32.08 3.66
CA ILE A 390 -19.20 -31.98 2.21
C ILE A 390 -17.95 -32.45 1.48
N ALA A 391 -18.18 -33.47 0.67
CA ALA A 391 -17.23 -34.24 -0.11
C ALA A 391 -16.39 -33.38 -1.06
N ALA A 392 -15.07 -33.55 -0.98
CA ALA A 392 -14.13 -33.12 -2.00
C ALA A 392 -14.23 -34.06 -3.21
N ALA A 393 -14.96 -33.64 -4.25
CA ALA A 393 -14.83 -34.19 -5.58
C ALA A 393 -13.70 -33.46 -6.33
N SER A 394 -12.81 -34.27 -6.88
CA SER A 394 -11.54 -33.95 -7.53
C SER A 394 -11.69 -33.04 -8.77
N VAL A 395 -10.92 -31.95 -8.78
CA VAL A 395 -10.77 -30.97 -9.87
C VAL A 395 -9.94 -31.52 -11.05
N ASP A 396 -9.30 -32.68 -10.90
CA ASP A 396 -8.39 -33.23 -11.92
C ASP A 396 -9.07 -33.91 -13.12
N GLU A 397 -10.40 -34.08 -13.11
CA GLU A 397 -11.10 -34.80 -14.18
C GLU A 397 -11.62 -33.88 -15.30
N GLN A 398 -11.62 -32.56 -15.10
CA GLN A 398 -12.09 -31.59 -16.10
C GLN A 398 -11.01 -31.02 -17.03
N MET A 399 -9.71 -31.25 -16.75
CA MET A 399 -8.63 -30.73 -17.60
C MET A 399 -8.30 -31.59 -18.83
N ASN A 400 -8.80 -32.82 -18.92
CA ASN A 400 -8.51 -33.70 -20.06
C ASN A 400 -9.42 -33.52 -21.28
N ASP A 401 -10.55 -32.81 -21.16
CA ASP A 401 -11.47 -32.60 -22.30
C ASP A 401 -11.14 -31.35 -23.15
N LEU A 402 -10.23 -30.48 -22.68
CA LEU A 402 -9.88 -29.23 -23.39
C LEU A 402 -8.74 -29.38 -24.42
N LEU A 403 -8.05 -30.53 -24.48
CA LEU A 403 -6.91 -30.76 -25.38
C LEU A 403 -7.21 -31.60 -26.63
N ALA A 404 -8.47 -31.99 -26.85
CA ALA A 404 -8.86 -32.89 -27.96
C ALA A 404 -9.34 -32.18 -29.25
N ALA A 405 -9.36 -30.84 -29.32
CA ALA A 405 -9.78 -30.13 -30.52
C ALA A 405 -8.62 -29.97 -31.52
N THR A 406 -8.70 -30.71 -32.63
CA THR A 406 -7.75 -30.66 -33.76
C THR A 406 -7.93 -29.40 -34.61
N PRO A 407 -6.85 -28.89 -35.25
CA PRO A 407 -6.93 -27.68 -36.08
C PRO A 407 -7.57 -27.96 -37.44
N VAL A 408 -8.57 -27.15 -37.79
CA VAL A 408 -9.20 -27.08 -39.12
C VAL A 408 -8.23 -26.40 -40.08
N THR A 409 -7.92 -27.09 -41.18
CA THR A 409 -7.14 -26.55 -42.31
C THR A 409 -8.09 -25.84 -43.27
N ASP A 410 -7.90 -24.53 -43.45
CA ASP A 410 -8.67 -23.73 -44.40
C ASP A 410 -7.98 -23.79 -45.78
N GLY A 411 -8.71 -24.36 -46.75
CA GLY A 411 -8.28 -24.53 -48.12
C GLY A 411 -8.82 -23.40 -49.00
N GLY A 412 -7.95 -22.44 -49.32
CA GLY A 412 -8.24 -21.39 -50.30
C GLY A 412 -8.28 -21.97 -51.72
N GLN A 413 -9.47 -21.98 -52.32
CA GLN A 413 -9.70 -22.28 -53.73
C GLN A 413 -9.62 -20.97 -54.53
N VAL A 414 -8.72 -20.91 -55.51
CA VAL A 414 -8.57 -19.80 -56.45
C VAL A 414 -9.18 -20.26 -57.78
N ASP A 415 -10.31 -19.67 -58.18
CA ASP A 415 -10.87 -19.83 -59.52
C ASP A 415 -10.47 -18.64 -60.40
N GLY A 416 -10.12 -18.96 -61.65
CA GLY A 416 -9.72 -18.02 -62.70
C GLY A 416 -10.79 -17.67 -63.71
#